data_AF-A0A1Y1VRZ4-F1
#
_entry.id   AF-A0A1Y1VRZ4-F1
#
_cell.length_a   1.000
_cell.length_b   1.000
_cell.length_c   1.000
_cell.angle_alpha   90.00
_cell.angle_beta   90.00
_cell.angle_gamma   90.00
#
_symmetry.space_group_name_H-M   'P 1'
#
loop_
_entity.id
_entity.type
_entity.pdbx_description
1 polymer ?
#
loop_
_entity_poly.entity_id
_entity_poly.type
_entity_poly.pdbx_seq_one_letter_code
_entity_poly.pdbx_strand_id
1 'polypeptide(L)'
;KLDIVWRSVLGEFGRLQTSPLMRKPPTLEKVELNVIESPLNIFLEEPFRIRCRLSNRTSSPMHVNLTTNKAKMGSILITGHSSKYLGDVPANDSVDLSLDFVPLAPGLQRIGGIRVLDTLGGYAQDFDYLWDVFVSYEKDQPDR
;
A
#
# COMPACT_ATOMS: atom_id res chain seq x y z
N LYS A 1 -4.22 -29.11 13.53
CA LYS A 1 -4.35 -30.57 13.27
C LYS A 1 -5.66 -31.00 13.88
N LEU A 2 -6.55 -31.63 13.11
CA LEU A 2 -7.85 -32.11 13.58
C LEU A 2 -7.84 -33.64 13.56
N ASP A 3 -8.27 -34.28 14.65
CA ASP A 3 -8.37 -35.73 14.76
C ASP A 3 -9.74 -36.05 15.35
N ILE A 4 -10.57 -36.72 14.56
CA ILE A 4 -11.95 -37.07 14.93
C ILE A 4 -12.06 -38.58 14.86
N VAL A 5 -12.59 -39.20 15.90
CA VAL A 5 -12.95 -40.61 15.92
C VAL A 5 -14.45 -40.71 16.16
N TRP A 6 -15.13 -41.55 15.39
CA TRP A 6 -16.55 -41.83 15.59
C TRP A 6 -16.86 -43.30 15.39
N ARG A 7 -18.06 -43.68 15.78
CA ARG A 7 -18.60 -45.02 15.57
C ARG A 7 -19.91 -44.91 14.79
N SER A 8 -20.04 -45.69 13.72
CA SER A 8 -21.26 -45.72 12.92
C SER A 8 -22.40 -46.41 13.69
N VAL A 9 -23.65 -46.21 13.25
CA VAL A 9 -24.83 -46.80 13.87
C VAL A 9 -24.82 -48.34 13.81
N LEU A 10 -24.08 -48.92 12.84
CA LEU A 10 -23.85 -50.36 12.70
C LEU A 10 -22.59 -50.85 13.44
N GLY A 11 -21.93 -49.98 14.21
CA GLY A 11 -20.85 -50.34 15.12
C GLY A 11 -19.43 -50.25 14.56
N GLU A 12 -19.26 -49.79 13.31
CA GLU A 12 -17.96 -49.64 12.66
C GLU A 12 -17.20 -48.42 13.20
N PHE A 13 -15.88 -48.50 13.28
CA PHE A 13 -15.04 -47.40 13.74
C PHE A 13 -14.52 -46.57 12.56
N GLY A 14 -14.73 -45.26 12.61
CA GLY A 14 -14.18 -44.28 11.69
C GLY A 14 -13.19 -43.36 12.38
N ARG A 15 -12.13 -42.98 11.68
CA ARG A 15 -11.16 -41.96 12.13
C ARG A 15 -10.84 -41.02 10.98
N LEU A 16 -10.97 -39.72 11.23
CA LEU A 16 -10.54 -38.66 10.32
C LEU A 16 -9.41 -37.90 11.00
N GLN A 17 -8.22 -38.03 10.45
CA GLN A 17 -7.07 -37.25 10.85
C GLN A 17 -6.68 -36.32 9.71
N THR A 18 -6.61 -35.02 9.96
CA THR A 18 -6.05 -34.07 9.00
C THR A 18 -4.57 -33.86 9.26
N SER A 19 -3.81 -33.69 8.19
CA SER A 19 -2.42 -33.24 8.29
C SER A 19 -2.36 -31.82 8.88
N PRO A 20 -1.35 -31.49 9.68
CA PRO A 20 -1.15 -30.12 10.12
C PRO A 20 -0.90 -29.22 8.90
N LEU A 21 -1.72 -28.17 8.75
CA LEU A 21 -1.45 -27.14 7.76
C LEU A 21 -0.27 -26.30 8.25
N MET A 22 0.91 -26.52 7.67
CA MET A 22 2.06 -25.65 7.87
C MET A 22 1.84 -24.35 7.12
N ARG A 23 1.37 -23.31 7.82
CA ARG A 23 1.37 -21.96 7.28
C ARG A 23 2.76 -21.38 7.46
N LYS A 24 3.40 -20.96 6.36
CA LYS A 24 4.48 -19.98 6.47
C LYS A 24 3.85 -18.67 6.94
N PRO A 25 4.31 -18.06 8.05
CA PRO A 25 3.84 -16.73 8.38
C PRO A 25 4.13 -15.81 7.18
N PRO A 26 3.21 -14.89 6.83
CA PRO A 26 3.47 -13.91 5.79
C PRO A 26 4.79 -13.19 6.10
N THR A 27 5.61 -12.96 5.09
CA THR A 27 6.78 -12.09 5.24
C THR A 27 6.25 -10.71 5.59
N LEU A 28 6.48 -10.25 6.82
CA LEU A 28 6.11 -8.89 7.20
C LEU A 28 7.00 -7.93 6.42
N GLU A 29 6.39 -7.04 5.64
CA GLU A 29 7.14 -5.96 5.00
C GLU A 29 7.71 -5.04 6.07
N LYS A 30 8.98 -4.64 5.89
CA LYS A 30 9.68 -3.80 6.87
C LYS A 30 9.16 -2.38 6.88
N VAL A 31 8.71 -1.91 5.72
CA VAL A 31 8.10 -0.60 5.53
C VAL A 31 6.73 -0.79 4.92
N GLU A 32 5.75 -0.09 5.45
CA GLU A 32 4.38 -0.12 4.96
C GLU A 32 3.98 1.30 4.57
N LEU A 33 3.42 1.47 3.36
CA LEU A 33 2.92 2.76 2.89
C LEU A 33 1.43 2.63 2.58
N ASN A 34 0.61 3.32 3.36
CA ASN A 34 -0.85 3.26 3.24
C ASN A 34 -1.42 4.64 2.90
N VAL A 35 -2.47 4.68 2.09
CA VAL A 35 -3.27 5.88 1.89
C VAL A 35 -4.25 6.04 3.05
N ILE A 36 -4.21 7.20 3.72
CA ILE A 36 -5.11 7.54 4.82
C ILE A 36 -6.28 8.38 4.32
N GLU A 37 -6.03 9.27 3.37
CA GLU A 37 -7.04 10.15 2.79
C GLU A 37 -6.76 10.38 1.32
N SER A 38 -7.81 10.21 0.50
CA SER A 38 -7.84 10.57 -0.90
C SER A 38 -9.08 11.43 -1.17
N PRO A 39 -8.99 12.43 -2.05
CA PRO A 39 -10.16 13.19 -2.48
C PRO A 39 -11.15 12.28 -3.19
N LEU A 40 -12.44 12.56 -2.99
CA LEU A 40 -13.55 11.85 -3.63
C LEU A 40 -13.67 12.18 -5.11
N ASN A 41 -13.41 13.45 -5.45
CA ASN A 41 -13.55 13.99 -6.79
C ASN A 41 -12.16 14.34 -7.33
N ILE A 42 -11.73 13.61 -8.35
CA ILE A 42 -10.46 13.84 -9.04
C ILE A 42 -10.77 14.10 -10.51
N PHE A 43 -10.23 15.19 -11.05
CA PHE A 43 -10.52 15.64 -12.40
C PHE A 43 -9.27 15.57 -13.27
N LEU A 44 -9.47 15.26 -14.55
CA LEU A 44 -8.43 15.22 -15.56
C LEU A 44 -7.64 16.54 -15.57
N GLU A 45 -6.31 16.44 -15.62
CA GLU A 45 -5.38 17.60 -15.64
C GLU A 45 -5.45 18.53 -14.41
N GLU A 46 -6.29 18.26 -13.41
CA GLU A 46 -6.33 19.00 -12.14
C GLU A 46 -5.43 18.32 -11.09
N PRO A 47 -4.48 19.04 -10.46
CA PRO A 47 -3.68 18.47 -9.39
C PRO A 47 -4.53 18.12 -8.16
N PHE A 48 -4.23 16.98 -7.55
CA PHE A 48 -4.88 16.52 -6.33
C PHE A 48 -3.86 15.98 -5.32
N ARG A 49 -4.21 16.03 -4.04
CA ARG A 49 -3.34 15.63 -2.92
C ARG A 49 -3.87 14.38 -2.26
N ILE A 50 -2.99 13.42 -1.98
CA ILE A 50 -3.28 12.26 -1.13
C ILE A 50 -2.43 12.35 0.14
N ARG A 51 -3.03 12.01 1.28
CA ARG A 51 -2.30 11.79 2.54
C ARG A 51 -2.01 10.31 2.71
N CYS A 52 -0.74 10.00 2.97
CA CYS A 52 -0.24 8.66 3.19
C CYS A 52 0.41 8.55 4.57
N ARG A 53 0.37 7.36 5.15
CA ARG A 53 1.11 6.96 6.36
C ARG A 53 2.21 6.00 5.96
N LEU A 54 3.45 6.36 6.26
CA LEU A 54 4.59 5.46 6.17
C LEU A 54 4.89 4.90 7.55
N SER A 55 4.85 3.58 7.69
CA SER A 55 5.09 2.89 8.96
C SER A 55 6.37 2.08 8.89
N ASN A 56 7.26 2.29 9.86
CA ASN A 56 8.43 1.46 10.08
C ASN A 56 8.02 0.27 10.96
N ARG A 57 7.99 -0.94 10.38
CA ARG A 57 7.63 -2.19 11.09
C ARG A 57 8.85 -2.92 11.66
N THR A 58 10.01 -2.27 11.69
CA THR A 58 11.24 -2.86 12.22
C THR A 58 11.49 -2.46 13.66
N SER A 59 12.40 -3.18 14.31
CA SER A 59 12.87 -2.90 15.68
C SER A 59 13.91 -1.78 15.77
N SER A 60 14.28 -1.17 14.65
CA SER A 60 15.32 -0.14 14.58
C SER A 60 14.77 1.14 13.93
N PRO A 61 15.28 2.33 14.27
CA PRO A 61 14.91 3.55 13.59
C PRO A 61 15.40 3.54 12.12
N MET A 62 14.69 4.27 11.25
CA MET A 62 15.00 4.41 9.83
C MET A 62 15.14 5.88 9.45
N HIS A 63 16.07 6.19 8.55
CA HIS A 63 16.18 7.51 7.91
C HIS A 63 15.53 7.42 6.53
N VAL A 64 14.30 7.93 6.43
CA VAL A 64 13.45 7.62 5.29
C VAL A 64 13.59 8.68 4.21
N ASN A 65 14.02 8.26 3.02
CA ASN A 65 13.99 9.02 1.79
C ASN A 65 12.94 8.44 0.84
N LEU A 66 11.94 9.24 0.49
CA LEU A 66 10.95 8.91 -0.51
C LEU A 66 11.46 9.38 -1.87
N THR A 67 11.52 8.49 -2.84
CA THR A 67 11.90 8.78 -4.23
C THR A 67 10.82 8.28 -5.17
N THR A 68 10.72 8.88 -6.35
CA THR A 68 9.67 8.54 -7.32
C THR A 68 10.29 8.10 -8.63
N ASN A 69 9.81 6.98 -9.17
CA ASN A 69 10.22 6.48 -10.46
C ASN A 69 9.12 6.76 -11.50
N LYS A 70 9.28 7.85 -12.25
CA LYS A 70 8.32 8.27 -13.28
C LYS A 70 8.14 7.23 -14.40
N ALA A 71 9.14 6.40 -14.68
CA ALA A 71 9.02 5.34 -15.69
C ALA A 71 8.08 4.20 -15.28
N LYS A 72 7.80 4.08 -13.97
CA LYS A 72 6.84 3.11 -13.41
C LYS A 72 5.47 3.75 -13.14
N MET A 73 5.30 5.05 -13.38
CA MET A 73 4.01 5.72 -13.25
C MET A 73 3.18 5.48 -14.51
N GLY A 74 1.88 5.29 -14.33
CA GLY A 74 0.92 5.21 -15.43
C GLY A 74 0.41 6.61 -15.80
N SER A 75 -0.90 6.74 -15.94
CA SER A 75 -1.56 8.00 -16.27
C SER A 75 -1.75 8.94 -15.07
N ILE A 76 -1.17 8.64 -13.91
CA ILE A 76 -1.10 9.56 -12.78
C ILE A 76 0.36 9.84 -12.49
N LEU A 77 0.74 11.10 -12.60
CA LEU A 77 2.10 11.54 -12.33
C LEU A 77 2.18 12.29 -11.01
N ILE A 78 3.27 12.09 -10.28
CA ILE A 78 3.57 12.94 -9.12
C ILE A 78 4.00 14.35 -9.59
N THR A 79 3.54 15.36 -8.86
CA THR A 79 3.97 16.75 -9.01
C THR A 79 4.93 17.10 -7.87
N GLY A 80 5.94 17.93 -8.15
CA GLY A 80 6.96 18.33 -7.17
C GLY A 80 8.28 17.54 -7.25
N HIS A 81 9.00 17.46 -6.13
CA HIS A 81 10.34 16.90 -6.06
C HIS A 81 10.35 15.38 -6.25
N SER A 82 11.28 14.88 -7.06
CA SER A 82 11.48 13.44 -7.30
C SER A 82 12.04 12.67 -6.11
N SER A 83 12.57 13.40 -5.12
CA SER A 83 13.11 12.87 -3.87
C SER A 83 12.73 13.80 -2.72
N LYS A 84 12.34 13.24 -1.58
CA LYS A 84 11.96 13.96 -0.36
C LYS A 84 12.45 13.18 0.85
N TYR A 85 13.27 13.84 1.67
CA TYR A 85 13.63 13.34 2.99
C TYR A 85 12.44 13.51 3.94
N LEU A 86 11.99 12.41 4.54
CA LEU A 86 10.88 12.41 5.50
C LEU A 86 11.35 12.49 6.96
N GLY A 87 12.66 12.36 7.20
CA GLY A 87 13.23 12.39 8.54
C GLY A 87 13.40 11.00 9.14
N ASP A 88 13.50 11.01 10.47
CA ASP A 88 13.78 9.83 11.28
C ASP A 88 12.45 9.22 11.70
N VAL A 89 12.21 7.97 11.32
CA VAL A 89 11.03 7.22 11.74
C VAL A 89 11.45 6.18 12.79
N PRO A 90 11.03 6.35 14.05
CA PRO A 90 11.38 5.41 15.12
C PRO A 90 10.91 3.98 14.84
N ALA A 91 11.48 3.03 15.59
CA ALA A 91 11.07 1.63 15.52
C ALA A 91 9.58 1.47 15.85
N ASN A 92 8.85 0.71 15.03
CA ASN A 92 7.40 0.49 15.17
C ASN A 92 6.54 1.75 15.17
N ASP A 93 7.05 2.86 14.63
CA ASP A 93 6.34 4.13 14.55
C ASP A 93 6.02 4.50 13.08
N SER A 94 5.28 5.59 12.89
CA SER A 94 4.82 6.04 11.59
C SER A 94 4.91 7.55 11.41
N VAL A 95 5.06 7.96 10.15
CA VAL A 95 5.06 9.37 9.75
C VAL A 95 4.01 9.59 8.66
N ASP A 96 3.24 10.66 8.81
CA ASP A 96 2.25 11.07 7.81
C ASP A 96 2.88 12.03 6.82
N LEU A 97 2.58 11.83 5.54
CA LEU A 97 3.08 12.65 4.44
C LEU A 97 1.96 12.96 3.44
N SER A 98 2.14 14.05 2.70
CA SER A 98 1.26 14.41 1.59
C SER A 98 2.03 14.31 0.27
N LEU A 99 1.39 13.72 -0.72
CA LEU A 99 1.89 13.58 -2.09
C LEU A 99 0.89 14.24 -3.04
N ASP A 100 1.40 15.07 -3.95
CA ASP A 100 0.61 15.80 -4.93
C ASP A 100 0.75 15.11 -6.29
N PHE A 101 -0.37 14.90 -6.98
CA PHE A 101 -0.44 14.17 -8.24
C PHE A 101 -1.23 14.96 -9.28
N VAL A 102 -1.01 14.66 -10.55
CA VAL A 102 -1.79 15.14 -11.68
C VAL A 102 -2.20 13.95 -12.57
N PRO A 103 -3.49 13.78 -12.87
CA PRO A 103 -3.96 12.73 -13.75
C PRO A 103 -3.92 13.19 -15.21
N LEU A 104 -3.45 12.32 -16.09
CA LEU A 104 -3.30 12.53 -17.53
C LEU A 104 -4.29 11.73 -18.38
N ALA A 105 -5.04 10.82 -17.75
CA ALA A 105 -6.10 10.09 -18.41
C ALA A 105 -7.30 9.89 -17.46
N PRO A 106 -8.54 9.87 -18.00
CA PRO A 106 -9.76 9.66 -17.24
C PRO A 106 -10.02 8.17 -16.98
N GLY A 107 -11.03 7.86 -16.15
CA GLY A 107 -11.43 6.51 -15.77
C GLY A 107 -10.72 5.99 -14.51
N LEU A 108 -10.72 4.66 -14.33
CA LEU A 108 -10.02 4.03 -13.21
C LEU A 108 -8.51 4.04 -13.47
N GLN A 109 -7.79 4.79 -12.65
CA GLN A 109 -6.36 5.02 -12.79
C GLN A 109 -5.60 4.56 -11.54
N ARG A 110 -4.38 4.08 -11.76
CA ARG A 110 -3.54 3.51 -10.71
C ARG A 110 -2.41 4.45 -10.32
N ILE A 111 -2.19 4.58 -9.01
CA ILE A 111 -1.07 5.30 -8.41
C ILE A 111 0.00 4.29 -8.03
N GLY A 112 1.25 4.58 -8.41
CA GLY A 112 2.40 3.73 -8.17
C GLY A 112 3.71 4.45 -8.48
N GLY A 113 4.80 3.68 -8.59
CA GLY A 113 6.12 4.22 -8.90
C GLY A 113 6.75 5.00 -7.74
N ILE A 114 6.38 4.67 -6.50
CA ILE A 114 6.97 5.26 -5.30
C ILE A 114 8.03 4.30 -4.76
N ARG A 115 9.18 4.81 -4.36
CA ARG A 115 10.27 4.04 -3.75
C ARG A 115 10.61 4.64 -2.40
N VAL A 116 10.64 3.81 -1.37
CA VAL A 116 11.14 4.19 -0.05
C VAL A 116 12.54 3.62 0.13
N LEU A 117 13.47 4.47 0.54
CA LEU A 117 14.84 4.12 0.89
C LEU A 117 15.10 4.47 2.36
N ASP A 118 15.50 3.49 3.16
CA ASP A 118 16.11 3.71 4.45
C ASP A 118 17.62 3.90 4.28
N THR A 119 18.11 5.11 4.54
CA THR A 119 19.53 5.43 4.41
C THR A 119 20.37 4.95 5.61
N LEU A 120 19.76 4.54 6.73
CA LEU A 120 20.50 3.92 7.85
C LEU A 120 20.81 2.46 7.56
N GLY A 121 19.78 1.67 7.26
CA GLY A 121 19.89 0.22 7.05
C GLY A 121 20.17 -0.19 5.62
N GLY A 122 20.15 0.75 4.66
CA GLY A 122 20.33 0.49 3.23
C GLY A 122 19.17 -0.31 2.60
N TYR A 123 18.02 -0.39 3.28
CA TYR A 123 16.85 -1.10 2.80
C TYR A 123 16.05 -0.23 1.83
N ALA A 124 15.63 -0.81 0.71
CA ALA A 124 14.77 -0.12 -0.26
C ALA A 124 13.56 -0.98 -0.61
N GLN A 125 12.42 -0.33 -0.79
CA GLN A 125 11.17 -0.96 -1.19
C GLN A 125 10.47 -0.15 -2.29
N ASP A 126 10.08 -0.83 -3.35
CA ASP A 126 9.31 -0.26 -4.45
C ASP A 126 7.82 -0.55 -4.26
N PHE A 127 7.02 0.51 -4.34
CA PHE A 127 5.56 0.49 -4.37
C PHE A 127 5.11 0.73 -5.80
N ASP A 128 5.06 -0.34 -6.60
CA ASP A 128 4.53 -0.32 -7.97
C ASP A 128 2.99 -0.15 -7.97
N TYR A 129 2.34 -0.49 -6.87
CA TYR A 129 0.93 -0.24 -6.58
C TYR A 129 0.80 0.43 -5.21
N LEU A 130 0.11 1.57 -5.15
CA LEU A 130 -0.25 2.23 -3.90
C LEU A 130 -1.77 2.32 -3.73
N TRP A 131 -2.47 2.80 -4.75
CA TRP A 131 -3.91 3.06 -4.67
C TRP A 131 -4.53 3.16 -6.07
N ASP A 132 -5.84 2.95 -6.17
CA ASP A 132 -6.60 3.22 -7.39
C ASP A 132 -7.54 4.41 -7.14
N VAL A 133 -7.66 5.29 -8.13
CA VAL A 133 -8.54 6.47 -8.10
C VAL A 133 -9.36 6.54 -9.37
N PHE A 134 -10.55 7.12 -9.30
CA PHE A 134 -11.38 7.37 -10.48
C PHE A 134 -11.26 8.83 -10.91
N VAL A 135 -10.90 9.06 -12.16
CA VAL A 135 -10.66 10.38 -12.74
C VAL A 135 -11.80 10.75 -13.70
N SER A 136 -12.45 11.88 -13.46
CA SER A 136 -13.56 12.41 -14.27
C SER A 136 -13.11 13.57 -15.17
N TYR A 137 -13.86 13.85 -16.24
CA TYR A 137 -13.59 14.99 -17.13
C TYR A 137 -14.05 16.34 -16.58
N GLU A 138 -15.18 16.37 -15.86
CA GLU A 138 -15.82 17.61 -15.40
C GLU A 138 -16.21 17.50 -13.92
N LYS A 139 -16.09 18.63 -13.20
CA LYS A 139 -16.88 18.86 -11.98
C LYS A 139 -18.33 18.84 -12.42
N ASP A 140 -19.10 17.83 -12.01
CA ASP A 140 -20.57 17.90 -12.11
C ASP A 140 -20.98 19.25 -11.51
N GLN A 141 -21.35 20.18 -12.38
CA GLN A 141 -21.93 21.45 -11.99
C GLN A 141 -23.35 21.08 -11.58
N PRO A 142 -23.75 21.24 -10.31
CA PRO A 142 -25.14 21.01 -9.96
C PRO A 142 -25.95 21.99 -10.81
N ASP A 143 -26.89 21.45 -11.59
CA ASP A 143 -27.78 22.22 -12.44
C ASP A 143 -28.33 23.43 -11.69
N ARG A 144 -28.08 24.61 -12.26
CA ARG A 144 -28.71 25.93 -12.07
C ARG A 144 -29.57 26.18 -10.83
#